data_AF-A0A658BLE0-F1
#
_entry.id   AF-A0A658BLE0-F1
#
_cell.length_a   1.000
_cell.length_b   1.000
_cell.length_c   1.000
_cell.angle_alpha   90.00
_cell.angle_beta   90.00
_cell.angle_gamma   90.00
#
_symmetry.space_group_name_H-M   'P 1'
#
loop_
_entity.id
_entity.type
_entity.pdbx_description
1 polymer ?
#
loop_
_entity_poly.entity_id
_entity_poly.type
_entity_poly.pdbx_seq_one_letter_code
_entity_poly.pdbx_strand_id
1 'polypeptide(L)' 'MSQPTSLSYRDAGVDIDAGDALVEKIKPFAKRTMRPEVLGGLGG' A
#
# COMPACT_ATOMS: atom_id res chain seq x y z
N MET A 1 26.91 7.18 24.29
CA MET A 1 26.39 6.02 23.53
C MET A 1 25.48 6.56 22.44
N SER A 2 25.93 6.61 21.19
CA SER A 2 25.10 7.06 20.07
C SER A 2 24.18 5.90 19.69
N GLN A 3 22.87 6.02 19.93
CA GLN A 3 21.92 5.01 19.47
C GLN A 3 21.88 5.04 17.93
N PRO A 4 21.91 3.88 17.25
CA PRO A 4 21.72 3.86 15.80
C PRO A 4 20.31 4.38 15.53
N THR A 5 20.21 5.47 14.76
CA THR A 5 18.93 5.96 14.25
C THR A 5 18.31 4.82 13.45
N SER A 6 17.30 4.17 14.02
CA SER A 6 16.47 3.23 13.28
C SER A 6 15.82 4.02 12.16
N LEU A 7 16.26 3.82 10.90
CA LEU A 7 15.51 4.33 9.75
C LEU A 7 14.23 3.51 9.66
N SER A 8 13.16 3.95 10.33
CA SER A 8 11.86 3.39 10.02
C SER A 8 11.40 3.95 8.67
N TYR A 9 10.62 3.16 7.92
CA TYR A 9 9.97 3.65 6.70
C TYR A 9 9.14 4.91 6.98
N ARG A 10 8.59 5.03 8.20
CA ARG A 10 7.84 6.21 8.65
C ARG A 10 8.73 7.44 8.80
N ASP A 11 9.98 7.28 9.23
CA ASP A 11 10.95 8.39 9.28
C ASP A 11 11.35 8.87 7.87
N ALA A 12 11.20 8.01 6.85
CA ALA A 12 11.31 8.38 5.45
C ALA A 12 10.00 8.97 4.87
N GLY A 13 8.99 9.22 5.70
CA GLY A 13 7.69 9.77 5.31
C GLY A 13 6.70 8.74 4.73
N VAL A 14 6.99 7.44 4.85
CA VAL A 14 6.11 6.38 4.34
C VAL A 14 5.14 5.93 5.43
N ASP A 15 3.85 6.06 5.16
CA ASP A 15 2.79 5.55 6.04
C ASP A 15 2.12 4.33 5.41
N ILE A 16 2.53 3.14 5.87
CA ILE A 16 2.05 1.84 5.35
C ILE A 16 0.56 1.67 5.64
N ASP A 17 0.12 2.01 6.86
CA ASP A 17 -1.28 1.85 7.28
C ASP A 17 -2.21 2.73 6.43
N ALA A 18 -1.77 3.95 6.12
CA ALA A 18 -2.50 4.86 5.23
C ALA A 18 -2.58 4.31 3.80
N GLY A 19 -1.51 3.66 3.32
CA GLY A 19 -1.47 2.96 2.04
C GLY A 19 -2.48 1.82 1.96
N ASP A 20 -2.50 0.94 2.95
CA ASP A 20 -3.42 -0.20 3.00
C ASP A 20 -4.88 0.28 3.09
N ALA A 21 -5.15 1.30 3.91
CA ALA A 21 -6.48 1.90 4.01
C ALA A 21 -6.96 2.52 2.69
N LEU A 22 -6.04 3.10 1.89
CA LEU A 22 -6.38 3.59 0.56
C LEU A 22 -6.69 2.44 -0.39
N VAL A 23 -5.87 1.38 -0.38
CA VAL A 23 -6.06 0.21 -1.24
C VAL A 23 -7.46 -0.38 -1.03
N GLU A 24 -7.90 -0.59 0.21
CA GLU A 24 -9.26 -1.08 0.51
C GLU A 24 -10.37 -0.17 -0.05
N LYS A 25 -10.20 1.16 0.05
CA LYS A 25 -11.18 2.13 -0.46
C LYS A 25 -11.29 2.11 -1.99
N ILE A 26 -10.18 1.87 -2.70
CA ILE A 26 -10.15 1.93 -4.18
C ILE A 26 -10.40 0.58 -4.85
N LYS A 27 -10.20 -0.55 -4.15
CA LYS A 27 -10.46 -1.91 -4.63
C LYS A 27 -11.77 -2.04 -5.44
N PRO A 28 -12.95 -1.58 -4.98
CA PRO A 28 -14.19 -1.73 -5.75
C PRO A 28 -14.18 -0.93 -7.07
N PHE A 29 -13.54 0.23 -7.11
CA PHE A 29 -13.44 1.04 -8.32
C PHE A 29 -12.49 0.41 -9.33
N ALA A 30 -11.32 -0.06 -8.88
CA ALA A 30 -10.38 -0.78 -9.73
C ALA A 30 -10.95 -2.10 -10.27
N LYS A 31 -11.72 -2.83 -9.45
CA LYS A 31 -12.38 -4.07 -9.89
C LYS A 31 -13.32 -3.86 -11.07
N ARG A 32 -13.95 -2.69 -11.17
CA ARG A 32 -14.86 -2.35 -12.29
C ARG A 32 -14.14 -2.15 -13.63
N THR A 33 -12.82 -1.94 -13.61
CA THR A 33 -12.01 -1.73 -14.83
C THR A 33 -11.23 -2.99 -15.23
N MET A 34 -11.52 -4.13 -14.61
CA MET A 34 -10.82 -5.39 -14.88
C MET A 34 -11.05 -5.86 -16.31
N ARG A 35 -9.98 -6.42 -16.89
CA ARG A 35 -10.01 -7.06 -18.21
C ARG A 35 -9.76 -8.57 -18.10
N PRO A 36 -10.19 -9.38 -19.09
CA PRO A 36 -10.03 -10.83 -19.05
C PRO A 36 -8.59 -11.32 -18.91
N GLU A 37 -7.61 -10.52 -19.33
CA GLU A 37 -6.19 -10.88 -19.28
C GLU A 37 -5.54 -10.65 -17.91
N VAL A 38 -6.21 -9.95 -16.99
CA VAL A 38 -5.66 -9.64 -15.66
C VAL A 38 -5.83 -10.83 -14.72
N LEU A 39 -4.71 -11.34 -14.22
CA LEU A 39 -4.66 -12.46 -13.28
C LEU A 39 -4.43 -11.93 -11.85
N GLY A 40 -5.50 -11.58 -11.14
CA GLY A 40 -5.45 -11.11 -9.74
C GLY A 40 -6.19 -9.79 -9.48
N GLY A 41 -5.92 -9.15 -8.34
CA GLY A 41 -6.56 -7.90 -7.91
C GLY A 41 -5.60 -6.97 -7.15
N LEU A 42 -6.12 -5.84 -6.67
CA LEU A 42 -5.36 -4.93 -5.79
C LEU A 42 -5.32 -5.47 -4.35
N GLY A 43 -4.16 -5.39 -3.72
CA GLY A 43 -3.89 -6.04 -2.43
C GLY A 43 -3.68 -7.53 -2.62
N GLY A 44 -2.54 -8.04 -2.14
CA GLY A 44 -2.09 -9.43 -2.36
C GLY A 44 -3.08 -10.49 -1.90
#